data_AF-A0A7K4GP18-F1
#
_entry.id   AF-A0A7K4GP18-F1
#
_cell.length_a   1.000
_cell.length_b   1.000
_cell.length_c   1.000
_cell.angle_alpha   90.00
_cell.angle_beta   90.00
_cell.angle_gamma   90.00
#
_symmetry.space_group_name_H-M   'P 1'
#
loop_
_entity.id
_entity.type
_entity.pdbx_description
1 polymer ?
#
loop_
_entity_poly.entity_id
_entity_poly.type
_entity_poly.pdbx_seq_one_letter_code
_entity_poly.pdbx_strand_id
1 'polypeptide(L)'
;MGTRSVLCIISGIIVLAATFLLTWFTLGLSNASGIGLIKNISDYFVNAELIAALWDVPSFVLYIVGGFYILFLASGVLILLGLKSRVVAIIGSLMPIGMAIAILFGSLDMPADIINYVEVFLDLEGLIPGILPYTLEIGPSGALSLATVALGTYVLLVGGVLGFVSAFMDRD
;
A
#
# COMPACT_ATOMS: atom_id res chain seq x y z
N MET A 1 5.85 19.88 -21.79
CA MET A 1 5.85 18.49 -21.30
C MET A 1 4.58 17.85 -21.81
N GLY A 2 4.68 16.71 -22.50
CA GLY A 2 3.52 15.97 -23.00
C GLY A 2 2.63 15.43 -21.87
N THR A 3 1.35 15.24 -22.16
CA THR A 3 0.32 14.77 -21.20
C THR A 3 0.73 13.47 -20.52
N ARG A 4 1.35 12.57 -21.28
CA ARG A 4 1.95 11.32 -20.76
C ARG A 4 2.94 11.57 -19.64
N SER A 5 3.87 12.51 -19.82
CA SER A 5 4.95 12.73 -18.87
C SER A 5 4.41 13.26 -17.54
N VAL A 6 3.39 14.13 -17.61
CA VAL A 6 2.71 14.65 -16.43
C VAL A 6 1.98 13.53 -15.67
N LEU A 7 1.21 12.70 -16.37
CA LEU A 7 0.51 11.55 -15.77
C LEU A 7 1.46 10.55 -15.11
N CYS A 8 2.58 10.26 -15.76
CA CYS A 8 3.61 9.37 -15.25
C CYS A 8 4.25 9.92 -13.95
N ILE A 9 4.54 11.22 -13.91
CA ILE A 9 5.07 11.88 -12.70
C ILE A 9 4.04 11.86 -11.57
N ILE A 10 2.80 12.29 -11.85
CA ILE A 10 1.73 12.33 -10.86
C ILE A 10 1.48 10.93 -10.30
N SER A 11 1.39 9.92 -11.18
CA SER A 11 1.22 8.52 -10.79
C SER A 11 2.32 8.05 -9.85
N GLY A 12 3.60 8.27 -10.19
CA GLY A 12 4.71 7.85 -9.35
C GLY A 12 4.69 8.52 -7.97
N ILE A 13 4.38 9.82 -7.92
CA ILE A 13 4.21 10.56 -6.66
C ILE A 13 3.04 10.01 -5.85
N ILE A 14 1.90 9.72 -6.49
CA ILE A 14 0.72 9.15 -5.83
C ILE A 14 1.04 7.78 -5.23
N VAL A 15 1.73 6.90 -5.98
CA VAL A 15 2.13 5.58 -5.46
C VAL A 15 3.05 5.74 -4.26
N LEU A 16 4.05 6.63 -4.33
CA LEU A 16 4.93 6.90 -3.20
C LEU A 16 4.12 7.44 -2.00
N ALA A 17 3.26 8.43 -2.19
CA ALA A 17 2.41 8.98 -1.15
C ALA A 17 1.48 7.93 -0.53
N ALA A 18 0.92 7.03 -1.34
CA ALA A 18 0.06 5.95 -0.88
C ALA A 18 0.77 5.03 0.12
N THR A 19 2.07 4.77 -0.06
CA THR A 19 2.82 3.94 0.88
C THR A 19 2.83 4.49 2.30
N PHE A 20 2.73 5.81 2.47
CA PHE A 20 2.66 6.46 3.77
C PHE A 20 1.28 6.35 4.43
N LEU A 21 0.24 6.16 3.62
CA LEU A 21 -1.16 6.13 4.04
C LEU A 21 -1.71 4.72 4.20
N LEU A 22 -0.90 3.69 3.91
CA LEU A 22 -1.25 2.30 4.20
C LEU A 22 -1.09 2.01 5.69
N THR A 23 -2.06 1.31 6.24
CA THR A 23 -1.99 0.68 7.57
C THR A 23 -1.89 -0.82 7.36
N TRP A 24 -1.00 -1.47 8.09
CA TRP A 24 -0.78 -2.90 7.97
C TRP A 24 -1.40 -3.68 9.12
N PHE A 25 -1.05 -3.33 10.35
CA PHE A 25 -1.66 -3.96 11.52
C PHE A 25 -1.54 -3.08 12.76
N THR A 26 -2.37 -3.38 13.73
CA THR A 26 -2.57 -2.69 14.99
C THR A 26 -2.77 -3.73 16.09
N LEU A 27 -1.79 -3.79 16.98
CA LEU A 27 -1.74 -4.75 18.09
C LEU A 27 -1.52 -3.97 19.39
N GLY A 28 -2.58 -3.88 20.20
CA GLY A 28 -2.59 -3.16 21.46
C GLY A 28 -2.50 -1.64 21.29
N LEU A 29 -1.32 -1.06 21.55
CA LEU A 29 -1.05 0.38 21.33
C LEU A 29 -0.10 0.64 20.14
N SER A 30 0.28 -0.42 19.41
CA SER A 30 1.30 -0.36 18.36
C SER A 30 0.69 -0.53 16.97
N ASN A 31 0.83 0.51 16.14
CA ASN A 31 0.30 0.51 14.77
C ASN A 31 1.46 0.51 13.77
N ALA A 32 1.58 -0.55 12.97
CA ALA A 32 2.47 -0.59 11.83
C ALA A 32 1.80 0.12 10.65
N SER A 33 2.12 1.41 10.49
CA SER A 33 1.63 2.26 9.40
C SER A 33 2.75 2.73 8.48
N GLY A 34 2.39 3.23 7.29
CA GLY A 34 3.30 3.70 6.24
C GLY A 34 4.36 4.66 6.70
N ILE A 35 3.94 5.57 7.57
CA ILE A 35 4.78 6.62 8.14
C ILE A 35 5.67 6.06 9.27
N GLY A 36 5.18 5.10 10.05
CA GLY A 36 6.00 4.38 11.04
C GLY A 36 7.06 3.50 10.39
N LEU A 37 6.74 2.93 9.22
CA LEU A 37 7.59 1.97 8.52
C LEU A 37 8.87 2.60 7.95
N ILE A 38 8.82 3.77 7.32
CA ILE A 38 10.05 4.45 6.84
C ILE A 38 11.02 4.76 7.98
N LYS A 39 10.48 5.21 9.12
CA LYS A 39 11.30 5.62 10.26
C LYS A 39 12.06 4.45 10.86
N ASN A 40 11.47 3.26 10.79
CA ASN A 40 11.96 2.06 11.46
C ASN A 40 12.26 0.94 10.45
N ILE A 41 12.44 1.24 9.15
CA ILE A 41 12.54 0.19 8.11
C ILE A 41 13.69 -0.77 8.40
N SER A 42 14.81 -0.25 8.91
CA SER A 42 15.96 -1.03 9.34
C SER A 42 15.64 -1.93 10.54
N ASP A 43 14.81 -1.47 11.46
CA ASP A 43 14.49 -2.22 12.67
C ASP A 43 13.64 -3.46 12.38
N TYR A 44 12.81 -3.42 11.32
CA TYR A 44 12.09 -4.62 10.86
C TYR A 44 12.99 -5.71 10.29
N PHE A 45 14.24 -5.40 9.95
CA PHE A 45 15.22 -6.40 9.48
C PHE A 45 16.25 -6.76 10.56
N VAL A 46 16.67 -5.79 11.37
CA VAL A 46 17.73 -5.96 12.38
C VAL A 46 17.18 -6.42 13.72
N ASN A 47 16.02 -5.90 14.13
CA ASN A 47 15.40 -6.11 15.44
C ASN A 47 14.07 -6.88 15.33
N ALA A 48 13.86 -7.59 14.22
CA ALA A 48 12.59 -8.23 13.89
C ALA A 48 12.10 -9.17 14.99
N GLU A 49 12.97 -10.01 15.56
CA GLU A 49 12.61 -10.95 16.62
C GLU A 49 12.07 -10.25 17.87
N LEU A 50 12.70 -9.14 18.25
CA LEU A 50 12.30 -8.35 19.41
C LEU A 50 10.97 -7.64 19.19
N ILE A 51 10.79 -7.01 18.02
CA ILE A 51 9.54 -6.34 17.65
C ILE A 51 8.40 -7.36 17.53
N ALA A 52 8.67 -8.50 16.91
CA ALA A 52 7.70 -9.57 16.73
C ALA A 52 7.24 -10.16 18.06
N ALA A 53 8.16 -10.37 19.01
CA ALA A 53 7.82 -10.79 20.37
C ALA A 53 7.00 -9.74 21.13
N LEU A 54 7.29 -8.44 20.95
CA LEU A 54 6.51 -7.36 21.56
C LEU A 54 5.09 -7.25 20.98
N TRP A 55 4.93 -7.63 19.73
CA TRP A 55 3.66 -7.55 19.01
C TRP A 55 2.90 -8.87 18.97
N ASP A 56 3.43 -9.94 19.58
CA ASP A 56 2.83 -11.28 19.57
C ASP A 56 2.54 -11.81 18.15
N VAL A 57 3.42 -11.49 17.21
CA VAL A 57 3.36 -11.98 15.82
C VAL A 57 4.61 -12.78 15.48
N PRO A 58 4.55 -13.72 14.53
CA PRO A 58 5.75 -14.35 14.02
C PRO A 58 6.68 -13.33 13.35
N SER A 59 8.00 -13.44 13.61
CA SER A 59 8.99 -12.51 13.05
C SER A 59 9.02 -12.45 11.52
N PHE A 60 8.61 -13.54 10.85
CA PHE A 60 8.50 -13.57 9.40
C PHE A 60 7.50 -12.54 8.85
N VAL A 61 6.46 -12.19 9.61
CA VAL A 61 5.45 -11.19 9.20
C VAL A 61 6.11 -9.82 9.00
N LEU A 62 7.03 -9.44 9.87
CA LEU A 62 7.76 -8.17 9.77
C LEU A 62 8.64 -8.11 8.52
N TYR A 63 9.29 -9.21 8.16
CA TYR A 63 10.09 -9.29 6.93
C TYR A 63 9.21 -9.18 5.68
N ILE A 64 8.03 -9.81 5.68
CA ILE A 64 7.08 -9.73 4.57
C ILE A 64 6.57 -8.29 4.41
N VAL A 65 6.14 -7.66 5.50
CA VAL A 65 5.63 -6.27 5.50
C VAL A 65 6.72 -5.30 5.06
N GLY A 66 7.94 -5.42 5.60
CA GLY A 66 9.09 -4.61 5.16
C GLY A 66 9.45 -4.83 3.69
N GLY A 67 9.37 -6.08 3.21
CA GLY A 67 9.59 -6.42 1.81
C GLY A 67 8.57 -5.78 0.86
N PHE A 68 7.28 -5.88 1.18
CA PHE A 68 6.22 -5.22 0.40
C PHE A 68 6.36 -3.70 0.39
N TYR A 69 6.76 -3.13 1.52
CA TYR A 69 7.02 -1.70 1.63
C TYR A 69 8.12 -1.24 0.66
N ILE A 70 9.25 -1.95 0.62
CA ILE A 70 10.34 -1.70 -0.33
C ILE A 70 9.85 -1.84 -1.76
N LEU A 71 9.03 -2.86 -2.05
CA LEU A 71 8.46 -3.08 -3.39
C LEU A 71 7.55 -1.93 -3.82
N PHE A 72 6.75 -1.35 -2.92
CA PHE A 72 5.92 -0.20 -3.27
C PHE A 72 6.74 1.07 -3.51
N LEU A 73 7.76 1.33 -2.69
CA LEU A 73 8.69 2.44 -2.94
C LEU A 73 9.40 2.28 -4.28
N ALA A 74 9.92 1.08 -4.55
CA ALA A 74 10.54 0.75 -5.82
C ALA A 74 9.55 0.92 -6.98
N SER A 75 8.29 0.52 -6.81
CA SER A 75 7.23 0.68 -7.81
C SER A 75 7.00 2.15 -8.16
N GLY A 76 6.89 3.03 -7.15
CA GLY A 76 6.76 4.47 -7.38
C GLY A 76 7.96 5.05 -8.14
N VAL A 77 9.18 4.64 -7.80
CA VAL A 77 10.40 5.06 -8.51
C VAL A 77 10.43 4.52 -9.95
N LEU A 78 10.06 3.25 -10.16
CA LEU A 78 9.98 2.64 -11.50
C LEU A 78 8.97 3.38 -12.39
N ILE A 79 7.81 3.74 -11.84
CA ILE A 79 6.83 4.56 -12.56
C ILE A 79 7.47 5.89 -12.99
N LEU A 80 8.19 6.59 -12.10
CA LEU A 80 8.87 7.85 -12.45
C LEU A 80 9.97 7.65 -13.53
N LEU A 81 10.70 6.54 -13.49
CA LEU A 81 11.66 6.15 -14.54
C LEU A 81 10.95 5.81 -15.86
N GLY A 82 9.65 5.52 -15.80
CA GLY A 82 8.74 5.28 -16.90
C GLY A 82 8.64 6.40 -17.94
N LEU A 83 9.07 7.61 -17.58
CA LEU A 83 9.29 8.73 -18.49
C LEU A 83 10.19 8.30 -19.66
N LYS A 84 11.27 7.56 -19.35
CA LYS A 84 12.26 7.09 -20.33
C LYS A 84 11.92 5.73 -20.93
N SER A 85 11.14 4.89 -20.26
CA SER A 85 10.76 3.56 -20.77
C SER A 85 9.32 3.17 -20.46
N ARG A 86 8.51 2.89 -21.49
CA ARG A 86 7.12 2.41 -21.33
C ARG A 86 7.05 1.14 -20.50
N VAL A 87 7.96 0.20 -20.75
CA VAL A 87 7.99 -1.11 -20.07
C VAL A 87 8.21 -0.93 -18.56
N VAL A 88 9.07 0.01 -18.17
CA VAL A 88 9.36 0.28 -16.76
C VAL A 88 8.14 0.89 -16.06
N ALA A 89 7.40 1.78 -16.73
CA ALA A 89 6.14 2.31 -16.21
C ALA A 89 5.12 1.18 -15.98
N ILE A 90 4.96 0.26 -16.94
CA ILE A 90 4.04 -0.87 -16.84
C ILE A 90 4.41 -1.75 -15.64
N ILE A 91 5.66 -2.20 -15.54
CA ILE A 91 6.13 -3.06 -14.45
C ILE A 91 5.95 -2.37 -13.10
N GLY A 92 6.33 -1.10 -13.00
CA GLY A 92 6.16 -0.30 -11.78
C GLY A 92 4.69 -0.12 -11.39
N SER A 93 3.76 -0.16 -12.34
CA SER A 93 2.33 -0.04 -12.08
C SER A 93 1.64 -1.35 -11.71
N LEU A 94 2.13 -2.50 -12.15
CA LEU A 94 1.46 -3.79 -11.90
C LEU A 94 1.43 -4.15 -10.42
N MET A 95 2.52 -3.90 -9.68
CA MET A 95 2.60 -4.17 -8.25
C MET A 95 1.57 -3.39 -7.41
N PRO A 96 1.49 -2.04 -7.49
CA PRO A 96 0.51 -1.28 -6.72
C PRO A 96 -0.93 -1.62 -7.14
N ILE A 97 -1.20 -1.89 -8.42
CA ILE A 97 -2.53 -2.34 -8.87
C ILE A 97 -2.87 -3.71 -8.26
N GLY A 98 -2.01 -4.70 -8.46
CA GLY A 98 -2.26 -6.08 -8.03
C GLY A 98 -2.47 -6.18 -6.52
N MET A 99 -1.65 -5.46 -5.74
CA MET A 99 -1.76 -5.48 -4.30
C MET A 99 -2.96 -4.69 -3.79
N ALA A 100 -3.25 -3.50 -4.36
CA ALA A 100 -4.45 -2.77 -3.97
C ALA A 100 -5.73 -3.57 -4.25
N ILE A 101 -5.77 -4.29 -5.38
CA ILE A 101 -6.85 -5.21 -5.71
C ILE A 101 -6.91 -6.36 -4.71
N ALA A 102 -5.77 -6.97 -4.35
CA ALA A 102 -5.72 -8.04 -3.36
C ALA A 102 -6.23 -7.59 -1.98
N ILE A 103 -5.86 -6.38 -1.53
CA ILE A 103 -6.33 -5.78 -0.27
C ILE A 103 -7.85 -5.53 -0.32
N LEU A 104 -8.35 -4.94 -1.41
CA LEU A 104 -9.78 -4.70 -1.59
C LEU A 104 -10.58 -6.02 -1.58
N PHE A 105 -10.10 -7.05 -2.27
CA PHE A 105 -10.76 -8.35 -2.26
C PHE A 105 -10.67 -9.07 -0.91
N GLY A 106 -9.53 -8.98 -0.22
CA GLY A 106 -9.37 -9.51 1.14
C GLY A 106 -10.34 -8.87 2.13
N SER A 107 -10.61 -7.57 1.96
CA SER A 107 -11.55 -6.84 2.84
C SER A 107 -13.02 -7.24 2.65
N LEU A 108 -13.37 -7.81 1.50
CA LEU A 108 -14.75 -8.18 1.13
C LEU A 108 -15.09 -9.65 1.48
N ASP A 109 -14.45 -10.20 2.51
CA ASP A 109 -14.73 -11.54 3.05
C ASP A 109 -14.53 -12.67 2.01
N MET A 110 -13.36 -12.65 1.35
CA MET A 110 -12.92 -13.67 0.40
C MET A 110 -12.61 -15.03 1.09
N PRO A 111 -12.35 -16.12 0.33
CA PRO A 111 -12.01 -17.43 0.91
C PRO A 111 -10.89 -17.32 1.96
N ALA A 112 -11.05 -18.04 3.08
CA ALA A 112 -10.19 -17.97 4.26
C ALA A 112 -8.68 -18.08 3.95
N ASP A 113 -8.32 -18.79 2.89
CA ASP A 113 -6.94 -18.98 2.46
C ASP A 113 -6.27 -17.66 2.00
N ILE A 114 -7.00 -16.72 1.41
CA ILE A 114 -6.46 -15.43 0.94
C ILE A 114 -6.43 -14.41 2.07
N ILE A 115 -7.46 -14.41 2.93
CA ILE A 115 -7.55 -13.51 4.09
C ILE A 115 -6.30 -13.64 4.96
N ASN A 116 -5.86 -14.87 5.27
CA ASN A 116 -4.67 -15.10 6.11
C ASN A 116 -3.38 -14.44 5.58
N TYR A 117 -3.27 -14.14 4.28
CA TYR A 117 -2.10 -13.45 3.70
C TYR A 117 -2.27 -11.94 3.59
N VAL A 118 -3.51 -11.45 3.60
CA VAL A 118 -3.87 -10.04 3.40
C VAL A 118 -4.31 -9.37 4.70
N GLU A 119 -4.56 -10.14 5.76
CA GLU A 119 -5.00 -9.67 7.09
C GLU A 119 -4.07 -8.58 7.64
N VAL A 120 -2.77 -8.70 7.36
CA VAL A 120 -1.72 -7.71 7.66
C VAL A 120 -1.85 -6.42 6.83
N PHE A 121 -2.93 -6.20 6.10
CA PHE A 121 -3.25 -4.96 5.38
C PHE A 121 -4.69 -4.49 5.64
N LEU A 122 -5.45 -5.25 6.44
CA LEU A 122 -6.87 -5.02 6.69
C LEU A 122 -7.13 -4.26 7.99
N ASP A 123 -6.09 -3.95 8.74
CA ASP A 123 -6.27 -3.40 10.07
C ASP A 123 -6.57 -1.90 10.10
N LEU A 124 -7.44 -1.53 11.05
CA LEU A 124 -8.27 -0.35 11.01
C LEU A 124 -7.89 0.73 12.03
N GLU A 125 -6.98 0.47 12.98
CA GLU A 125 -6.66 1.49 13.98
C GLU A 125 -5.75 2.60 13.41
N GLY A 126 -6.14 3.84 13.71
CA GLY A 126 -5.60 5.04 13.08
C GLY A 126 -4.15 5.33 13.40
N LEU A 127 -3.53 6.13 12.53
CA LEU A 127 -2.12 6.50 12.52
C LEU A 127 -1.59 7.07 13.87
N ILE A 128 -2.47 7.65 14.69
CA ILE A 128 -2.22 8.22 16.02
C ILE A 128 -3.49 8.04 16.87
N PRO A 129 -3.41 7.58 18.14
CA PRO A 129 -4.59 7.50 19.01
C PRO A 129 -5.32 8.86 19.11
N GLY A 130 -6.59 8.91 18.71
CA GLY A 130 -7.39 10.14 18.69
C GLY A 130 -7.29 10.98 17.41
N ILE A 131 -6.47 10.58 16.43
CA ILE A 131 -6.52 11.07 15.05
C ILE A 131 -7.14 9.96 14.21
N LEU A 132 -8.27 10.29 13.58
CA LEU A 132 -9.10 9.36 12.80
C LEU A 132 -8.24 8.45 11.91
N PRO A 133 -8.47 7.12 11.90
CA PRO A 133 -7.95 6.29 10.83
C PRO A 133 -8.41 6.89 9.49
N TYR A 134 -7.47 7.12 8.57
CA TYR A 134 -7.81 7.44 7.19
C TYR A 134 -8.29 6.15 6.52
N THR A 135 -9.43 5.65 6.95
CA THR A 135 -10.09 4.48 6.39
C THR A 135 -11.34 4.95 5.65
N LEU A 136 -11.65 4.27 4.56
CA LEU A 136 -12.86 4.48 3.77
C LEU A 136 -13.70 3.21 3.80
N GLU A 137 -15.01 3.40 3.94
CA GLU A 137 -15.99 2.33 3.86
C GLU A 137 -16.24 1.94 2.39
N ILE A 138 -16.36 0.63 2.15
CA ILE A 138 -16.83 0.07 0.88
C ILE A 138 -18.34 -0.16 1.02
N GLY A 139 -19.12 0.50 0.16
CA GLY A 139 -20.57 0.36 0.15
C GLY A 139 -21.32 1.49 0.88
N PRO A 140 -22.61 1.30 1.19
CA PRO A 140 -23.40 2.30 1.91
C PRO A 140 -22.82 2.55 3.30
N SER A 141 -22.75 3.82 3.71
CA SER A 141 -22.04 4.18 4.93
C SER A 141 -22.71 3.69 6.22
N GLY A 142 -21.92 3.41 7.26
CA GLY A 142 -22.39 3.03 8.59
C GLY A 142 -22.71 1.53 8.71
N ALA A 143 -23.85 1.17 9.32
CA ALA A 143 -24.21 -0.22 9.61
C ALA A 143 -24.44 -1.11 8.36
N LEU A 144 -24.40 -0.52 7.16
CA LEU A 144 -24.54 -1.19 5.87
C LEU A 144 -23.21 -1.25 5.10
N SER A 145 -22.11 -0.82 5.72
CA SER A 145 -20.77 -0.92 5.15
C SER A 145 -20.42 -2.39 4.94
N LEU A 146 -19.97 -2.70 3.73
CA LEU A 146 -19.54 -4.06 3.34
C LEU A 146 -18.16 -4.37 3.90
N ALA A 147 -17.29 -3.37 3.97
CA ALA A 147 -15.92 -3.50 4.43
C ALA A 147 -15.32 -2.11 4.70
N THR A 148 -14.24 -2.05 5.46
CA THR A 148 -13.48 -0.81 5.68
C THR A 148 -12.03 -1.03 5.25
N VAL A 149 -11.46 -0.09 4.50
CA VAL A 149 -10.11 -0.22 3.94
C VAL A 149 -9.32 1.07 4.11
N ALA A 150 -8.02 0.98 4.35
CA ALA A 150 -7.14 2.14 4.40
C ALA A 150 -7.24 2.99 3.11
N LEU A 151 -7.31 4.32 3.27
CA LEU A 151 -7.27 5.30 2.19
C LEU A 151 -6.05 5.07 1.29
N GLY A 152 -4.92 4.68 1.88
CA GLY A 152 -3.72 4.29 1.16
C GLY A 152 -3.98 3.27 0.06
N THR A 153 -4.88 2.31 0.25
CA THR A 153 -5.22 1.30 -0.75
C THR A 153 -5.86 1.90 -2.00
N TYR A 154 -6.79 2.85 -1.84
CA TYR A 154 -7.42 3.55 -2.96
C TYR A 154 -6.43 4.46 -3.69
N VAL A 155 -5.62 5.19 -2.93
CA VAL A 155 -4.59 6.07 -3.48
C VAL A 155 -3.55 5.24 -4.24
N LEU A 156 -3.18 4.07 -3.72
CA LEU A 156 -2.28 3.11 -4.36
C LEU A 156 -2.85 2.60 -5.68
N LEU A 157 -4.14 2.22 -5.69
CA LEU A 157 -4.83 1.75 -6.90
C LEU A 157 -4.88 2.85 -7.97
N VAL A 158 -5.31 4.05 -7.61
CA VAL A 158 -5.37 5.21 -8.54
C VAL A 158 -3.98 5.52 -9.09
N GLY A 159 -2.97 5.58 -8.21
CA GLY A 159 -1.58 5.80 -8.62
C GLY A 159 -1.12 4.74 -9.61
N GLY A 160 -1.32 3.46 -9.29
CA GLY A 160 -0.96 2.33 -10.16
C GLY A 160 -1.64 2.40 -11.54
N VAL A 161 -2.97 2.58 -11.57
CA VAL A 161 -3.75 2.65 -12.82
C VAL A 161 -3.32 3.83 -13.68
N LEU A 162 -3.13 5.03 -13.11
CA LEU A 162 -2.66 6.19 -13.86
C LEU A 162 -1.29 5.95 -14.50
N GLY A 163 -0.40 5.26 -13.79
CA GLY A 163 0.94 4.91 -14.30
C GLY A 163 0.84 3.94 -15.47
N PHE A 164 -0.04 2.94 -15.34
CA PHE A 164 -0.28 1.96 -16.40
C PHE A 164 -0.85 2.64 -17.64
N VAL A 165 -1.90 3.46 -17.48
CA VAL A 165 -2.50 4.23 -18.58
C VAL A 165 -1.47 5.15 -19.25
N SER A 166 -0.64 5.85 -18.46
CA SER A 166 0.40 6.74 -18.98
C SER A 166 1.40 6.02 -19.90
N ALA A 167 1.63 4.72 -19.69
CA ALA A 167 2.55 3.94 -20.50
C ALA A 167 2.05 3.70 -21.93
N PHE A 168 0.73 3.63 -22.12
CA PHE A 168 0.09 3.41 -23.42
C PHE A 168 -0.16 4.69 -24.20
N MET A 169 -0.04 5.85 -23.55
CA MET A 169 -0.16 7.14 -24.22
C MET A 169 1.05 7.43 -25.12
N ASP A 170 0.79 8.23 -26.14
CA ASP A 170 1.82 8.69 -27.06
C ASP A 170 2.82 9.63 -26.39
N ARG A 171 4.04 9.62 -26.92
CA ARG A 171 5.11 10.52 -26.48
C ARG A 171 4.97 11.80 -27.30
N ASP A 172 4.25 12.77 -26.75
CA ASP A 172 4.36 14.16 -27.22
C ASP A 172 5.72 14.76 -26.82
#